data_AF-A0AAV3K1W5-F1
#
_entry.id   AF-A0AAV3K1W5-F1
#
_cell.length_a   1.000
_cell.length_b   1.000
_cell.length_c   1.000
_cell.angle_alpha   90.00
_cell.angle_beta   90.00
_cell.angle_gamma   90.00
#
_symmetry.space_group_name_H-M   'P 1'
#
loop_
_entity.id
_entity.type
_entity.pdbx_description
1 polymer ?
#
loop_
_entity_poly.entity_id
_entity_poly.type
_entity_poly.pdbx_seq_one_letter_code
_entity_poly.pdbx_strand_id
1 'polypeptide(L)'
;MNIWWNIDIKDGVVSHDSISWIDDNFVINEDTVFDLSEDLLQISFNNKKLDVGWYPDLDVEGFFRVVLIKDMNWESPIIEKECRDIKSLKDNISNIISNNI
;
A
#
# COMPACT_ATOMS: atom_id res chain seq x y z
N MET A 1 1.23 -0.87 -20.27
CA MET A 1 1.75 -1.27 -18.96
C MET A 1 1.93 0.01 -18.16
N ASN A 2 1.14 0.18 -17.11
CA ASN A 2 1.29 1.32 -16.20
C ASN A 2 2.21 0.86 -15.08
N ILE A 3 3.42 1.39 -15.04
CA ILE A 3 4.38 1.05 -13.99
C ILE A 3 4.35 2.13 -12.91
N TRP A 4 4.14 1.70 -11.67
CA TRP A 4 4.26 2.54 -10.48
C TRP A 4 5.13 1.81 -9.46
N TRP A 5 6.16 2.48 -8.92
CA TRP A 5 7.11 1.90 -7.96
C TRP A 5 7.73 0.55 -8.40
N ASN A 6 8.03 0.42 -9.70
CA ASN A 6 8.48 -0.82 -10.36
C ASN A 6 7.48 -1.99 -10.35
N ILE A 7 6.20 -1.71 -10.09
CA ILE A 7 5.10 -2.67 -10.11
C ILE A 7 4.19 -2.37 -11.30
N ASP A 8 3.79 -3.41 -12.03
CA ASP A 8 2.74 -3.27 -13.05
C ASP A 8 1.36 -3.16 -12.41
N ILE A 9 0.81 -1.95 -12.43
CA ILE A 9 -0.53 -1.65 -11.91
C ILE A 9 -1.61 -1.83 -12.98
N LYS A 10 -1.33 -2.49 -14.11
CA LYS A 10 -2.31 -2.78 -15.17
C LYS A 10 -3.02 -1.52 -15.67
N ASP A 11 -4.35 -1.44 -15.50
CA ASP A 11 -5.20 -0.29 -15.81
C ASP A 11 -5.47 0.61 -14.60
N GLY A 12 -4.81 0.32 -13.47
CA GLY A 12 -4.93 1.09 -12.23
C GLY A 12 -4.50 2.54 -12.38
N VAL A 13 -5.18 3.40 -11.63
CA VAL A 13 -4.89 4.83 -11.54
C VAL A 13 -4.50 5.16 -10.11
N VAL A 14 -3.28 5.64 -9.93
CA VAL A 14 -2.79 6.16 -8.64
C VAL A 14 -3.49 7.47 -8.36
N SER A 15 -4.28 7.50 -7.29
CA SER A 15 -5.06 8.66 -6.84
C SER A 15 -4.45 9.36 -5.63
N HIS A 16 -3.57 8.67 -4.89
CA HIS A 16 -2.76 9.19 -3.79
C HIS A 16 -1.46 8.38 -3.71
N ASP A 17 -0.35 9.04 -3.43
CA ASP A 17 0.97 8.42 -3.27
C ASP A 17 1.89 9.33 -2.46
N SER A 18 2.29 8.87 -1.28
CA SER A 18 3.30 9.50 -0.43
C SER A 18 4.41 8.53 -0.02
N ILE A 19 4.52 7.37 -0.69
CA ILE A 19 5.43 6.29 -0.31
C ILE A 19 6.38 5.83 -1.41
N SER A 20 6.09 6.10 -2.69
CA SER A 20 6.91 5.57 -3.80
C SER A 20 8.34 6.12 -3.90
N TRP A 21 8.65 7.19 -3.15
CA TRP A 21 10.00 7.72 -3.03
C TRP A 21 10.91 6.87 -2.12
N ILE A 22 10.32 5.98 -1.31
CA ILE A 22 11.04 5.12 -0.37
C ILE A 22 11.67 3.92 -1.11
N ASP A 23 12.92 3.59 -0.77
CA ASP A 23 13.62 2.41 -1.29
C ASP A 23 13.59 1.20 -0.35
N ASP A 24 14.06 0.04 -0.82
CA ASP A 24 13.96 -1.23 -0.10
C ASP A 24 14.81 -1.29 1.19
N ASN A 25 15.74 -0.35 1.39
CA ASN A 25 16.60 -0.25 2.57
C ASN A 25 16.08 0.74 3.61
N PHE A 26 14.88 1.31 3.42
CA PHE A 26 14.29 2.22 4.40
C PHE A 26 14.17 1.54 5.76
N VAL A 27 14.68 2.23 6.78
CA VAL A 27 14.65 1.76 8.16
C VAL A 27 13.62 2.58 8.91
N ILE A 28 12.63 1.91 9.49
CA ILE A 28 11.64 2.52 10.38
C ILE A 28 12.27 2.67 11.75
N ASN A 29 12.33 3.90 12.23
CA ASN A 29 12.81 4.29 13.55
C ASN A 29 12.16 5.63 13.95
N GLU A 30 12.51 6.12 15.14
CA GLU A 30 11.96 7.37 15.70
C GLU A 30 12.11 8.59 14.79
N ASP A 31 13.12 8.65 13.92
CA ASP A 31 13.34 9.79 13.02
C ASP A 31 12.56 9.68 11.71
N THR A 32 12.23 8.46 11.27
CA THR A 32 11.64 8.19 9.95
C THR A 32 10.16 7.82 10.01
N VAL A 33 9.65 7.43 11.17
CA VAL A 33 8.24 7.04 11.33
C VAL A 33 7.27 8.18 11.01
N PHE A 34 7.70 9.44 11.15
CA PHE A 34 6.87 10.61 10.84
C PHE A 34 6.54 10.76 9.34
N ASP A 35 7.25 10.05 8.46
CA ASP A 35 6.92 9.96 7.04
C ASP A 35 5.81 8.92 6.75
N LEU A 36 5.43 8.11 7.75
CA LEU A 36 4.46 7.03 7.64
C LEU A 36 3.14 7.39 8.32
N SER A 37 2.06 7.46 7.53
CA SER A 37 0.72 7.76 8.02
C SER A 37 -0.30 6.70 7.64
N GLU A 38 -1.53 6.81 8.15
CA GLU A 38 -2.64 5.92 7.76
C GLU A 38 -3.03 6.02 6.27
N ASP A 39 -2.63 7.09 5.56
CA ASP A 39 -2.94 7.32 4.14
C ASP A 39 -1.65 7.43 3.30
N LEU A 40 -1.10 6.31 2.82
CA LEU A 40 0.17 6.27 2.07
C LEU A 40 0.01 6.09 0.56
N LEU A 41 -0.96 5.29 0.14
CA LEU A 41 -1.17 4.97 -1.27
C LEU A 41 -2.63 4.63 -1.52
N GLN A 42 -3.17 5.15 -2.61
CA GLN A 42 -4.48 4.73 -3.10
C GLN A 42 -4.45 4.51 -4.61
N ILE A 43 -4.73 3.28 -5.05
CA ILE A 43 -4.84 2.89 -6.46
C ILE A 43 -6.27 2.44 -6.76
N SER A 44 -6.88 3.04 -7.78
CA SER A 44 -8.25 2.72 -8.20
C SER A 44 -8.25 1.80 -9.43
N PHE A 45 -9.08 0.76 -9.41
CA PHE A 45 -9.26 -0.23 -10.49
C PHE A 45 -10.75 -0.49 -10.75
N ASN A 46 -11.36 0.14 -11.76
CA ASN A 46 -12.80 0.01 -12.02
C ASN A 46 -13.65 0.15 -10.74
N ASN A 47 -14.17 -0.96 -10.18
CA ASN A 47 -14.96 -0.99 -8.94
C ASN A 47 -14.19 -1.48 -7.69
N LYS A 48 -12.87 -1.60 -7.77
CA LYS A 48 -11.97 -1.96 -6.67
C LYS A 48 -11.02 -0.82 -6.36
N LYS A 49 -10.53 -0.82 -5.13
CA LYS A 49 -9.49 0.11 -4.67
C LYS A 49 -8.49 -0.66 -3.82
N LEU A 50 -7.21 -0.47 -4.12
CA LEU A 50 -6.12 -0.88 -3.25
C LEU A 50 -5.69 0.35 -2.44
N ASP A 51 -5.60 0.16 -1.14
CA ASP A 51 -5.26 1.22 -0.19
C ASP A 51 -4.16 0.72 0.75
N VAL A 52 -3.23 1.60 1.09
CA VAL A 52 -2.11 1.30 2.00
C VAL A 52 -1.98 2.41 3.02
N GLY A 53 -1.85 1.99 4.28
CA GLY A 53 -1.55 2.86 5.41
C GLY A 53 -0.57 2.24 6.38
N TRP A 54 -0.04 3.04 7.29
CA TRP A 54 0.78 2.63 8.42
C TRP A 54 -0.04 2.72 9.71
N TYR A 55 -0.07 1.64 10.49
CA TYR A 55 -0.89 1.56 11.70
C TYR A 55 -0.12 0.94 12.87
N PRO A 56 -0.24 1.49 14.09
CA PRO A 56 -0.86 2.78 14.42
C PRO A 56 -0.12 3.96 13.78
N ASP A 57 -0.84 5.05 13.54
CA ASP A 57 -0.28 6.27 12.95
C ASP A 57 0.97 6.74 13.71
N LEU A 58 2.05 7.02 12.97
CA LEU A 58 3.33 7.53 13.50
C LEU A 58 4.01 6.66 14.59
N ASP A 59 3.62 5.39 14.73
CA ASP A 59 4.21 4.47 15.72
C ASP A 59 5.36 3.66 15.11
N VAL A 60 6.56 3.70 15.71
CA VAL A 60 7.74 2.95 15.24
C VAL A 60 7.47 1.45 15.23
N GLU A 61 6.59 0.98 16.12
CA GLU A 61 6.14 -0.39 16.21
C GLU A 61 4.89 -0.69 15.36
N GLY A 62 4.50 0.22 14.47
CA GLY A 62 3.42 0.00 13.52
C GLY A 62 3.74 -1.04 12.43
N PHE A 63 2.86 -1.12 11.45
CA PHE A 63 2.99 -1.97 10.26
C PHE A 63 2.24 -1.34 9.09
N PHE A 64 2.70 -1.66 7.87
CA PHE A 64 1.93 -1.37 6.67
C PHE A 64 0.75 -2.32 6.59
N ARG A 65 -0.44 -1.76 6.39
CA ARG A 65 -1.67 -2.49 6.10
C ARG A 65 -2.04 -2.25 4.64
N VAL A 66 -2.14 -3.32 3.85
CA VAL A 66 -2.57 -3.27 2.44
C VAL A 66 -3.95 -3.89 2.36
N VAL A 67 -4.94 -3.10 1.92
CA VAL A 67 -6.32 -3.57 1.75
C VAL A 67 -6.75 -3.47 0.30
N LEU A 68 -7.47 -4.48 -0.17
CA LEU A 68 -8.20 -4.42 -1.44
C LEU A 68 -9.69 -4.47 -1.15
N ILE A 69 -10.39 -3.38 -1.45
CA ILE A 69 -11.84 -3.27 -1.26
C ILE A 69 -12.57 -3.30 -2.59
N LYS A 70 -13.84 -3.70 -2.56
CA LYS A 70 -14.76 -3.69 -3.70
C LYS A 70 -15.94 -2.78 -3.40
N ASP A 71 -16.42 -2.04 -4.39
CA ASP A 71 -17.66 -1.27 -4.33
C ASP A 71 -17.71 -0.32 -3.11
N MET A 72 -16.54 0.23 -2.72
CA MET A 72 -16.33 1.09 -1.54
C MET A 72 -16.70 0.46 -0.19
N ASN A 73 -16.78 -0.87 -0.11
CA ASN A 73 -17.11 -1.58 1.14
C ASN A 73 -15.87 -1.80 2.02
N TRP A 74 -15.52 -0.79 2.81
CA TRP A 74 -14.39 -0.84 3.75
C TRP A 74 -14.58 -1.82 4.91
N GLU A 75 -15.83 -2.11 5.29
CA GLU A 75 -16.17 -3.02 6.38
C GLU A 75 -15.91 -4.51 6.03
N SER A 76 -15.73 -4.81 4.75
CA SER A 76 -15.50 -6.16 4.26
C SER A 76 -14.48 -6.15 3.11
N PRO A 77 -13.19 -5.92 3.43
CA PRO A 77 -12.14 -5.98 2.42
C PRO A 77 -12.07 -7.38 1.80
N ILE A 78 -11.80 -7.45 0.50
CA ILE A 78 -11.56 -8.72 -0.21
C ILE A 78 -10.27 -9.34 0.32
N ILE A 79 -9.25 -8.50 0.51
CA ILE A 79 -7.92 -8.88 0.94
C ILE A 79 -7.44 -7.86 1.96
N GLU A 80 -6.75 -8.36 2.97
CA GLU A 80 -6.02 -7.58 3.96
C GLU A 80 -4.68 -8.28 4.24
N LYS A 81 -3.59 -7.51 4.22
CA LYS A 81 -2.23 -7.98 4.48
C LYS A 81 -1.47 -6.97 5.32
N GLU A 82 -0.61 -7.47 6.19
CA GLU A 82 0.27 -6.67 7.03
C GLU A 82 1.73 -7.02 6.76
N CYS A 83 2.61 -6.02 6.79
CA CYS A 83 4.06 -6.20 6.69
C CYS A 83 4.80 -5.00 7.28
N ARG A 84 6.09 -5.15 7.57
CA ARG A 84 6.90 -4.10 8.21
C ARG A 84 8.01 -3.52 7.33
N ASP A 85 8.37 -4.17 6.25
CA ASP A 85 9.45 -3.71 5.38
C ASP A 85 8.94 -3.41 3.97
N ILE A 86 9.63 -2.48 3.29
CA ILE A 86 9.25 -1.97 1.97
C ILE A 86 9.26 -3.07 0.90
N LYS A 87 10.16 -4.04 0.99
CA LYS A 87 10.22 -5.15 0.05
C LYS A 87 8.97 -6.02 0.17
N SER A 88 8.61 -6.44 1.37
CA SER A 88 7.37 -7.19 1.64
C SER A 88 6.13 -6.39 1.24
N LEU A 89 6.14 -5.06 1.42
CA LEU A 89 5.06 -4.19 0.96
C LEU A 89 4.89 -4.23 -0.57
N LYS A 90 5.98 -4.04 -1.32
CA LYS A 90 5.98 -4.13 -2.78
C LYS A 90 5.53 -5.50 -3.27
N ASP A 91 6.01 -6.57 -2.64
CA ASP A 91 5.62 -7.94 -2.96
C ASP A 91 4.11 -8.16 -2.71
N ASN A 92 3.57 -7.66 -1.58
CA ASN A 92 2.14 -7.74 -1.28
C ASN A 92 1.31 -6.97 -2.33
N ILE A 93 1.68 -5.73 -2.66
CA ILE A 93 0.96 -4.93 -3.67
C ILE A 93 1.00 -5.64 -5.03
N SER A 94 2.18 -6.07 -5.48
CA SER A 94 2.37 -6.76 -6.76
C SER A 94 1.55 -8.05 -6.84
N ASN A 95 1.58 -8.87 -5.78
CA ASN A 95 0.82 -10.12 -5.71
C ASN A 95 -0.69 -9.89 -5.70
N ILE A 96 -1.17 -8.88 -4.97
CA ILE A 96 -2.60 -8.55 -4.93
C ILE A 96 -3.06 -8.12 -6.32
N ILE A 97 -2.34 -7.21 -6.98
CA ILE A 97 -2.69 -6.72 -8.32
C ILE A 97 -2.64 -7.86 -9.34
N SER A 98 -1.59 -8.68 -9.32
CA SER A 98 -1.41 -9.77 -10.28
C SER A 98 -2.53 -10.81 -10.22
N ASN A 99 -3.02 -11.12 -9.03
CA ASN A 99 -4.00 -12.19 -8.80
C ASN A 99 -5.47 -11.73 -8.78
N ASN A 100 -5.74 -10.42 -8.60
CA ASN A 100 -7.10 -9.95 -8.31
C ASN A 100 -7.62 -8.82 -9.20
N ILE A 101 -6.75 -8.19 -9.99
CA ILE A 101 -7.13 -7.17 -10.97
C ILE A 101 -7.12 -7.79 -12.36
#